data_AF-A0AAV1U2U9-F1
#
_entry.id   AF-A0AAV1U2U9-F1
#
_cell.length_a   1.000
_cell.length_b   1.000
_cell.length_c   1.000
_cell.angle_alpha   90.00
_cell.angle_beta   90.00
_cell.angle_gamma   90.00
#
_symmetry.space_group_name_H-M   'P 1'
#
loop_
_entity.id
_entity.type
_entity.pdbx_description
1 polymer ?
#
loop_
_entity_poly.entity_id
_entity_poly.type
_entity_poly.pdbx_seq_one_letter_code
_entity_poly.pdbx_strand_id
1 'polypeptide(L)'
;MDEHGDVHGRSVAAGRQSLGQVALTRIALPMPILLLPPYLYEVMKKTNVMPKGKYPKLAAELVVLTLCLWGAVPSAVALFPQIGTISADSVESEFQSRVDRYGQPVHHYVYNKGI
;
A
#
# COMPACT_ATOMS: atom_id res chain seq x y z
N MET A 1 16.43 9.10 -7.28
CA MET A 1 16.72 9.31 -8.71
C MET A 1 16.12 10.64 -9.11
N ASP A 2 16.77 11.38 -9.99
CA ASP A 2 16.14 12.54 -10.63
C ASP A 2 15.26 12.11 -11.81
N GLU A 3 14.67 13.08 -12.52
CA GLU A 3 13.84 12.84 -13.71
C GLU A 3 14.61 12.21 -14.88
N HIS A 4 15.93 12.28 -14.87
CA HIS A 4 16.79 11.71 -15.91
C HIS A 4 17.33 10.31 -15.56
N GLY A 5 16.99 9.79 -14.38
CA GLY A 5 17.39 8.48 -13.91
C GLY A 5 18.74 8.44 -13.18
N ASP A 6 19.34 9.60 -12.88
CA ASP A 6 20.61 9.66 -12.15
C ASP A 6 20.38 9.41 -10.65
N VAL A 7 21.20 8.55 -10.05
CA VAL A 7 21.07 8.14 -8.65
C VAL A 7 21.80 9.12 -7.75
N HIS A 8 21.03 9.94 -7.03
CA HIS A 8 21.59 10.97 -6.14
C HIS A 8 21.93 10.47 -4.72
N GLY A 9 21.49 9.26 -4.32
CA GLY A 9 21.80 8.67 -3.01
C GLY A 9 20.59 8.07 -2.29
N ARG A 10 20.71 7.86 -0.97
CA ARG A 10 19.65 7.36 -0.09
C ARG A 10 19.18 8.47 0.86
N SER A 11 17.89 8.80 0.84
CA SER A 11 17.27 9.78 1.75
C SER A 11 16.55 9.10 2.92
N VAL A 12 16.74 9.64 4.13
CA VAL A 12 16.07 9.17 5.35
C VAL A 12 14.61 9.62 5.36
N ALA A 13 14.32 10.83 4.86
CA ALA A 13 12.97 11.37 4.71
C ALA A 13 12.10 10.47 3.81
N ALA A 14 12.62 10.09 2.64
CA ALA A 14 11.95 9.15 1.73
C ALA A 14 11.73 7.76 2.37
N GLY A 15 12.71 7.29 3.15
CA GLY A 15 12.61 6.04 3.91
C GLY A 15 11.49 6.04 4.95
N ARG A 16 11.34 7.13 5.73
CA ARG A 16 10.28 7.27 6.74
C ARG A 16 8.88 7.25 6.14
N GLN A 17 8.66 7.97 5.05
CA GLN A 17 7.38 7.98 4.35
C GLN A 17 7.02 6.59 3.80
N SER A 18 8.00 5.89 3.25
CA SER A 18 7.84 4.51 2.76
C SER A 18 7.45 3.56 3.89
N LEU A 19 8.14 3.62 5.02
CA LEU A 19 7.85 2.78 6.19
C LEU A 19 6.45 3.03 6.74
N GLY A 20 6.00 4.28 6.82
CA GLY A 20 4.66 4.62 7.28
C GLY A 20 3.58 4.02 6.39
N GLN A 21 3.77 4.12 5.07
CA GLN A 21 2.87 3.49 4.10
C GLN A 21 2.84 1.96 4.22
N VAL A 22 3.99 1.32 4.39
CA VAL A 22 4.09 -0.15 4.61
C VAL A 22 3.44 -0.57 5.94
N ALA A 23 3.62 0.21 7.01
CA ALA A 23 2.99 -0.08 8.29
C ALA A 23 1.46 -0.02 8.17
N LEU A 24 0.93 0.98 7.44
CA LEU A 24 -0.50 1.11 7.18
C LEU A 24 -1.06 -0.06 6.37
N THR A 25 -0.38 -0.52 5.31
CA THR A 25 -0.85 -1.69 4.53
C THR A 25 -0.88 -2.96 5.37
N ARG A 26 0.13 -3.16 6.23
CA ARG A 26 0.21 -4.32 7.14
C ARG A 26 -0.91 -4.37 8.17
N ILE A 27 -1.61 -3.25 8.42
CA ILE A 27 -2.76 -3.20 9.32
C ILE A 27 -4.06 -3.21 8.52
N ALA A 28 -4.15 -2.38 7.48
CA ALA A 28 -5.37 -2.16 6.72
C ALA A 28 -5.80 -3.36 5.87
N LEU A 29 -4.87 -4.14 5.32
CA LEU A 29 -5.19 -5.33 4.51
C LEU A 29 -5.71 -6.52 5.32
N PRO A 30 -5.10 -6.92 6.45
CA PRO A 30 -5.62 -8.04 7.24
C PRO A 30 -6.89 -7.71 8.03
N MET A 31 -7.14 -6.43 8.34
CA MET A 31 -8.34 -6.02 9.09
C MET A 31 -9.66 -6.50 8.46
N PRO A 32 -9.98 -6.27 7.17
CA PRO A 32 -11.19 -6.78 6.56
C PRO A 32 -11.18 -8.32 6.46
N ILE A 33 -10.04 -8.95 6.18
CA ILE A 33 -9.95 -10.42 6.10
C ILE A 33 -10.34 -11.08 7.44
N LEU A 34 -10.03 -10.44 8.56
CA LEU A 34 -10.32 -10.96 9.91
C LEU A 34 -11.69 -10.53 10.44
N LEU A 35 -12.17 -9.34 10.10
CA LEU A 35 -13.45 -8.80 10.60
C LEU A 35 -14.65 -9.19 9.74
N LEU A 36 -14.45 -9.39 8.45
CA LEU A 36 -15.54 -9.63 7.50
C LEU A 36 -16.15 -11.03 7.66
N PRO A 37 -15.39 -12.13 7.91
CA PRO A 37 -15.98 -13.43 8.22
C PRO A 37 -16.90 -13.44 9.46
N PRO A 38 -16.50 -12.95 10.66
CA PRO A 38 -17.40 -12.93 11.81
C PRO A 38 -18.59 -11.99 11.62
N TYR A 39 -18.40 -10.86 10.93
CA TYR A 39 -19.51 -9.96 10.60
C TYR A 39 -20.54 -10.62 9.68
N LEU A 40 -20.09 -11.25 8.60
CA LEU A 40 -20.96 -11.97 7.67
C LEU A 40 -21.69 -13.11 8.39
N TYR A 41 -21.00 -13.81 9.29
CA TYR A 41 -21.59 -14.88 10.09
C TYR A 41 -22.75 -14.38 10.97
N GLU A 42 -22.59 -13.24 11.65
CA GLU A 42 -23.67 -12.62 12.43
C GLU A 42 -24.85 -12.21 11.54
N VAL A 43 -24.59 -11.63 10.37
CA VAL A 43 -25.65 -11.24 9.41
C VAL A 43 -26.41 -12.46 8.87
N MET A 44 -25.70 -13.52 8.48
CA MET A 44 -26.30 -14.77 7.98
C MET A 44 -27.08 -15.52 9.06
N LYS A 45 -26.63 -15.46 10.31
CA LYS A 45 -27.35 -15.99 11.47
C LYS A 45 -28.66 -15.24 11.69
N LYS A 46 -28.63 -13.90 11.59
CA LYS A 46 -29.80 -13.04 11.78
C LYS A 46 -30.87 -13.21 10.70
N THR A 47 -30.44 -13.54 9.48
CA THR A 47 -31.32 -13.78 8.32
C THR A 47 -31.78 -15.23 8.16
N ASN A 48 -31.36 -16.14 9.07
CA ASN A 48 -31.68 -17.58 9.06
C ASN A 48 -31.30 -18.32 7.75
N VAL A 49 -30.40 -17.74 6.96
CA VAL A 49 -29.91 -18.31 5.68
C VAL A 49 -28.61 -19.10 5.88
N MET A 50 -28.21 -19.32 7.14
CA MET A 50 -26.96 -19.98 7.48
C MET A 50 -26.93 -21.44 6.98
N PRO A 51 -25.97 -21.81 6.11
CA PRO A 51 -25.77 -23.21 5.76
C PRO A 51 -25.35 -24.00 7.02
N LYS A 52 -26.14 -25.01 7.40
CA LYS A 52 -25.88 -25.82 8.59
C LYS A 52 -24.67 -26.78 8.44
N GLY A 53 -24.16 -26.98 7.23
CA GLY A 53 -23.04 -27.87 6.93
C GLY A 53 -21.66 -27.17 7.00
N LYS A 54 -20.62 -27.90 7.42
CA LYS A 54 -19.23 -27.39 7.49
C LYS A 54 -18.68 -26.91 6.14
N TYR A 55 -18.90 -27.68 5.07
CA TYR A 55 -18.38 -27.36 3.73
C TYR A 55 -19.02 -26.13 3.06
N PRO A 56 -20.36 -25.98 3.00
CA PRO A 56 -20.96 -24.81 2.37
C PRO A 56 -20.66 -23.50 3.12
N LYS A 57 -20.49 -23.55 4.45
CA LYS A 57 -20.03 -22.40 5.23
C LYS A 57 -18.63 -21.97 4.81
N LEU A 58 -17.70 -22.93 4.71
CA LEU A 58 -16.32 -22.66 4.30
C LEU A 58 -16.24 -22.13 2.85
N ALA A 59 -17.08 -22.64 1.96
CA ALA A 59 -17.17 -22.14 0.58
C ALA A 59 -17.65 -20.68 0.53
N ALA A 60 -18.67 -20.31 1.31
CA ALA A 60 -19.15 -18.93 1.39
C ALA A 60 -18.08 -17.97 1.94
N GLU A 61 -17.36 -18.37 2.99
CA GLU A 61 -16.24 -17.60 3.54
C GLU A 61 -15.14 -17.41 2.50
N LEU A 62 -14.76 -18.46 1.77
CA LEU A 62 -13.74 -18.37 0.72
C LEU A 62 -14.16 -17.43 -0.41
N VAL A 63 -15.40 -17.53 -0.91
CA VAL A 63 -15.90 -16.64 -1.97
C VAL A 63 -15.82 -15.17 -1.55
N VAL A 64 -16.21 -14.89 -0.31
CA VAL A 64 -16.20 -13.54 0.23
C VAL A 64 -14.78 -13.02 0.43
N LEU A 65 -13.88 -13.86 0.94
CA LEU A 65 -12.46 -13.53 1.04
C LEU A 65 -11.83 -13.27 -0.33
N THR A 66 -12.14 -14.11 -1.33
CA THR A 66 -11.65 -13.95 -2.70
C THR A 66 -12.15 -12.64 -3.30
N LEU A 67 -13.43 -12.30 -3.16
CA LEU A 67 -13.98 -11.02 -3.65
C LEU A 67 -13.34 -9.82 -2.93
N CYS A 68 -13.14 -9.94 -1.62
CA CYS A 68 -12.56 -8.86 -0.82
C CYS A 68 -11.09 -8.63 -1.18
N LEU A 69 -10.31 -9.71 -1.35
CA LEU A 69 -8.92 -9.63 -1.82
C LEU A 69 -8.84 -9.10 -3.25
N TRP A 70 -9.74 -9.54 -4.13
CA TRP A 70 -9.76 -9.09 -5.51
C TRP A 70 -10.00 -7.58 -5.63
N GLY A 71 -10.79 -6.97 -4.72
CA GLY A 71 -10.92 -5.52 -4.63
C GLY A 71 -9.77 -4.84 -3.86
N ALA A 72 -9.30 -5.44 -2.77
CA ALA A 72 -8.29 -4.85 -1.90
C ALA A 72 -6.90 -4.78 -2.54
N VAL A 73 -6.52 -5.80 -3.32
CA VAL A 73 -5.21 -5.87 -4.00
C VAL A 73 -4.99 -4.70 -4.98
N PRO A 74 -5.86 -4.46 -5.99
CA PRO A 74 -5.70 -3.32 -6.89
C PRO A 74 -5.79 -1.99 -6.15
N SER A 75 -6.65 -1.90 -5.11
CA SER A 75 -6.75 -0.71 -4.27
C SER A 75 -5.45 -0.42 -3.53
N ALA A 76 -4.78 -1.44 -2.99
CA ALA A 76 -3.51 -1.29 -2.30
C ALA A 76 -2.38 -0.87 -3.26
N VAL A 77 -2.35 -1.43 -4.46
CA VAL A 77 -1.39 -1.02 -5.50
C VAL A 77 -1.61 0.43 -5.91
N ALA A 78 -2.87 0.88 -6.00
CA ALA A 78 -3.21 2.26 -6.33
C ALA A 78 -2.91 3.24 -5.19
N LEU A 79 -3.17 2.87 -3.93
CA LEU A 79 -2.92 3.73 -2.77
C LEU A 79 -1.42 3.84 -2.43
N PHE A 80 -0.67 2.78 -2.71
CA PHE A 80 0.75 2.66 -2.37
C PHE A 80 1.57 2.31 -3.62
N PRO A 81 1.75 3.26 -4.55
CA PRO A 81 2.57 3.03 -5.72
C PRO A 81 4.01 2.72 -5.30
N GLN A 82 4.59 1.69 -5.91
CA GLN A 82 5.96 1.22 -5.67
C GLN A 82 7.02 2.29 -5.94
N ILE A 83 6.67 3.30 -6.75
CA ILE A 83 7.49 4.47 -7.02
C ILE A 83 6.87 5.69 -6.33
N GLY A 84 7.63 6.31 -5.42
CA GLY A 84 7.27 7.57 -4.78
C GLY A 84 8.02 8.75 -5.38
N THR A 85 7.38 9.91 -5.40
CA THR A 85 8.01 11.21 -5.67
C THR A 85 8.08 12.04 -4.40
N ILE A 86 9.19 12.73 -4.18
CA ILE A 86 9.40 13.67 -3.08
C ILE A 86 9.98 14.98 -3.66
N SER A 87 9.55 16.12 -3.12
CA SER A 87 10.11 17.43 -3.52
C SER A 87 11.52 17.59 -2.96
N ALA A 88 12.41 18.23 -3.71
CA ALA A 88 13.77 18.53 -3.26
C ALA A 88 13.78 19.32 -1.94
N ASP A 89 12.81 20.21 -1.73
CA ASP A 89 12.68 21.03 -0.50
C ASP A 89 12.39 20.20 0.76
N SER A 90 11.78 19.02 0.61
CA SER A 90 11.43 18.13 1.72
C SER A 90 12.45 17.02 1.97
N VAL A 91 13.56 17.04 1.24
CA VAL A 91 14.72 16.14 1.40
C VAL A 91 15.85 16.85 2.14
N GLU A 92 16.85 16.11 2.63
CA GLU A 92 17.99 16.68 3.35
C GLU A 92 18.74 17.76 2.54
N SER A 93 19.36 18.75 3.20
CA SER A 93 20.04 19.87 2.55
C SER A 93 21.16 19.45 1.59
N GLU A 94 21.74 18.26 1.80
CA GLU A 94 22.72 17.63 0.89
C GLU A 94 22.14 17.31 -0.50
N PHE A 95 20.83 17.07 -0.58
CA PHE A 95 20.12 16.79 -1.82
C PHE A 95 19.51 18.07 -2.42
N GLN A 96 19.18 19.07 -1.61
CA GLN A 96 18.62 20.35 -2.07
C GLN A 96 19.56 21.14 -3.00
N SER A 97 20.88 21.02 -2.81
CA SER A 97 21.87 21.72 -3.63
C SER A 97 22.36 20.91 -4.83
N ARG A 98 21.73 19.78 -5.16
CA ARG A 98 22.15 18.94 -6.28
C ARG A 98 21.57 19.47 -7.59
N VAL A 99 22.42 19.43 -8.60
CA VAL A 99 22.08 19.77 -9.98
C VAL A 99 22.02 18.52 -10.83
N ASP A 100 21.20 18.56 -11.86
CA ASP A 100 21.10 17.53 -12.87
C ASP A 100 22.35 17.50 -13.78
N ARG A 101 22.35 16.56 -14.72
CA ARG A 101 23.41 16.42 -15.74
C ARG A 101 23.59 17.64 -16.66
N TYR A 102 22.64 18.58 -16.67
CA TYR A 102 22.63 19.80 -17.48
C TYR A 102 22.89 21.07 -16.63
N GLY A 103 23.18 20.90 -15.32
CA GLY A 103 23.45 21.99 -14.40
C GLY A 103 22.19 22.70 -13.87
N GLN A 104 20.99 22.17 -14.11
CA GLN A 104 19.73 22.69 -13.58
C GLN A 104 19.47 22.15 -12.16
N PRO A 105 18.87 22.93 -11.26
CA PRO A 105 18.49 22.45 -9.92
C PRO A 105 17.44 21.33 -10.01
N VAL A 106 17.65 20.24 -9.28
CA VAL A 106 16.68 19.13 -9.24
C VAL A 106 15.53 19.52 -8.31
N HIS A 107 14.31 19.57 -8.85
CA HIS A 107 13.11 19.93 -8.06
C HIS A 107 12.37 18.72 -7.47
N HIS A 108 12.48 17.55 -8.10
CA HIS A 108 11.79 16.34 -7.67
C HIS A 108 12.70 15.11 -7.74
N TYR A 109 12.58 14.27 -6.72
CA TYR A 109 13.25 12.98 -6.65
C TYR A 109 12.25 11.84 -6.68
N VAL A 110 12.57 10.85 -7.49
CA VAL A 110 11.88 9.57 -7.59
C VAL A 110 12.62 8.54 -6.72
N TYR A 111 11.90 7.80 -5.90
CA TYR A 111 12.46 6.73 -5.07
C TYR A 111 11.59 5.47 -5.16
N ASN A 112 12.25 4.31 -5.19
CA ASN A 112 11.56 3.03 -5.11
C ASN A 112 11.25 2.73 -3.63
N LYS A 113 9.97 2.61 -3.32
CA LYS A 113 9.49 2.10 -2.04
C LYS A 113 9.62 0.59 -2.13
N GLY A 114 10.73 0.03 -1.63
CA GLY A 114 11.08 -1.39 -1.73
C GLY A 114 10.05 -2.32 -1.06
N ILE A 115 8.91 -2.51 -1.72
CA ILE A 115 7.95 -3.58 -1.45
C ILE A 115 8.48 -4.92 -1.94
#